data_AF-A0A4Q3H5A3-F1
#
_entry.id   AF-A0A4Q3H5A3-F1
#
_cell.length_a   1.000
_cell.length_b   1.000
_cell.length_c   1.000
_cell.angle_alpha   90.00
_cell.angle_beta   90.00
_cell.angle_gamma   90.00
#
_symmetry.space_group_name_H-M   'P 1'
#
loop_
_entity.id
_entity.type
_entity.pdbx_description
1 polymer ?
#
loop_
_entity_poly.entity_id
_entity_poly.type
_entity_poly.pdbx_seq_one_letter_code
_entity_poly.pdbx_strand_id
1 'polypeptide(L)'
;MAWEWVGSALTYLGFGSGESGKLSGAPEDEATATAVRYAGSADSAGQTVNQRSSLGLPTAWACVTLKSEVVGSMGMGVHEKANDGGRIDRTDHWLYDLVH
;
A
#
# COMPACT_ATOMS: atom_id res chain seq x y z
N MET A 1 34.39 -10.17 24.50
CA MET A 1 33.28 -9.44 25.15
C MET A 1 32.64 -8.33 24.28
N ALA A 2 33.03 -8.18 22.99
CA ALA A 2 32.45 -7.17 22.09
C ALA A 2 31.38 -7.74 21.12
N TRP A 3 31.23 -9.07 21.03
CA TRP A 3 30.34 -9.72 20.05
C TRP A 3 28.88 -9.80 20.50
N GLU A 4 28.61 -9.75 21.81
CA GLU A 4 27.24 -9.77 22.34
C GLU A 4 26.48 -8.46 22.05
N TRP A 5 27.19 -7.32 22.05
CA TRP A 5 26.60 -6.01 21.76
C TRP A 5 26.23 -5.84 20.28
N VAL A 6 27.03 -6.38 19.36
CA VAL A 6 26.73 -6.33 17.93
C VAL A 6 25.52 -7.21 17.60
N GLY A 7 25.41 -8.40 18.19
CA GLY A 7 24.25 -9.28 18.02
C GLY A 7 22.94 -8.72 18.61
N SER A 8 23.02 -8.02 19.75
CA SER A 8 21.87 -7.35 20.38
C SER A 8 21.40 -6.13 19.58
N ALA A 9 22.33 -5.34 19.03
CA ALA A 9 22.01 -4.20 18.18
C ALA A 9 21.39 -4.60 16.82
N LEU A 10 21.86 -5.71 16.21
CA LEU A 10 21.28 -6.26 14.98
C LEU A 10 19.86 -6.81 15.20
N THR A 11 19.59 -7.41 16.37
CA THR A 11 18.25 -7.87 16.75
C THR A 11 17.32 -6.68 17.03
N TYR A 12 17.81 -5.63 17.71
CA TYR A 12 17.07 -4.41 17.98
C TYR A 12 16.75 -3.60 16.71
N LEU A 13 17.63 -3.66 15.70
CA LEU A 13 17.43 -3.06 14.38
C LEU A 13 16.67 -3.97 13.39
N GLY A 14 16.06 -5.06 13.87
CA GLY A 14 15.10 -5.86 13.10
C GLY A 14 15.70 -6.79 12.04
N PHE A 15 17.00 -7.07 12.08
CA PHE A 15 17.68 -7.94 11.09
C PHE A 15 17.76 -9.42 11.51
N GLY A 16 17.11 -9.82 12.62
CA GLY A 16 17.43 -11.08 13.32
C GLY A 16 16.30 -12.06 13.67
N SER A 17 15.01 -11.81 13.41
CA SER A 17 13.96 -12.81 13.68
C SER A 17 13.31 -13.28 12.38
N GLY A 18 13.53 -14.56 12.05
CA GLY A 18 12.84 -15.29 10.98
C GLY A 18 11.36 -15.56 11.30
N GLU A 19 10.68 -14.61 11.93
CA GLU A 19 9.29 -14.73 12.35
C GLU A 19 8.43 -13.96 11.34
N SER A 20 7.54 -14.67 10.65
CA SER A 20 6.54 -14.10 9.75
C SER A 20 5.68 -13.11 10.55
N GLY A 21 5.98 -11.82 10.40
CA GLY A 21 5.34 -10.74 11.15
C GLY A 21 3.83 -10.79 10.98
N LYS A 22 3.11 -10.98 12.10
CA LYS A 22 1.65 -10.99 12.08
C LYS A 22 1.15 -9.59 11.76
N LEU A 23 0.41 -9.47 10.66
CA LEU A 23 -0.24 -8.24 10.21
C LEU A 23 -1.69 -8.17 10.74
N SER A 24 -1.91 -8.67 11.96
CA SER A 24 -3.26 -8.84 12.50
C SER A 24 -3.92 -7.53 12.93
N GLY A 25 -3.16 -6.42 13.00
CA GLY A 25 -3.67 -5.12 13.39
C GLY A 25 -4.01 -5.00 14.88
N ALA A 26 -3.54 -5.94 15.71
CA ALA A 26 -3.60 -5.80 17.15
C ALA A 26 -2.56 -4.74 17.62
N PRO A 27 -2.84 -3.97 18.69
CA PRO A 27 -1.97 -2.87 19.12
C PRO A 27 -0.54 -3.34 19.51
N GLU A 28 -0.38 -4.60 19.92
CA GLU A 28 0.92 -5.22 20.18
C GLU A 28 1.75 -5.53 18.92
N ASP A 29 1.12 -5.58 17.74
CA ASP A 29 1.76 -5.90 16.46
C ASP A 29 2.27 -4.64 15.71
N GLU A 30 2.07 -3.44 16.26
CA GLU A 30 2.44 -2.17 15.60
C GLU A 30 3.95 -2.05 15.33
N ALA A 31 4.79 -2.54 16.25
CA ALA A 31 6.25 -2.55 16.10
C ALA A 31 6.70 -3.46 14.95
N THR A 32 6.09 -4.64 14.85
CA THR A 32 6.35 -5.62 13.78
C THR A 32 5.84 -5.13 12.44
N ALA A 33 4.67 -4.48 12.40
CA ALA A 33 4.14 -3.84 11.19
C ALA A 33 5.04 -2.70 10.70
N THR A 34 5.60 -1.91 11.61
CA THR A 34 6.55 -0.83 11.28
C THR A 34 7.86 -1.39 10.75
N ALA A 35 8.38 -2.47 11.36
CA ALA A 35 9.57 -3.16 10.89
C ALA A 35 9.38 -3.77 9.49
N VAL A 36 8.23 -4.40 9.21
CA VAL A 36 7.92 -4.95 7.88
C VAL A 36 7.77 -3.83 6.83
N ARG A 37 7.17 -2.69 7.18
CA ARG A 37 7.10 -1.52 6.29
C ARG A 37 8.48 -0.93 5.99
N TYR A 38 9.35 -0.85 6.99
CA TYR A 38 10.72 -0.36 6.82
C TYR A 38 11.58 -1.34 6.01
N ALA A 39 11.48 -2.64 6.29
CA ALA A 39 12.14 -3.69 5.51
C ALA A 39 11.63 -3.74 4.06
N GLY A 40 10.34 -3.48 3.82
CA GLY A 40 9.76 -3.38 2.48
C GLY A 40 10.10 -2.09 1.73
N SER A 41 10.69 -1.09 2.40
CA SER A 41 11.13 0.17 1.77
C SER A 41 12.55 0.10 1.18
N ALA A 42 13.32 -0.92 1.58
CA ALA A 42 14.64 -1.21 1.05
C ALA A 42 14.57 -2.48 0.21
N ASP A 43 14.99 -2.40 -1.04
CA ASP A 43 15.08 -3.60 -1.89
C ASP A 43 16.22 -4.51 -1.41
N SER A 44 16.23 -5.79 -1.82
CA SER A 44 17.30 -6.74 -1.50
C SER A 44 18.70 -6.26 -1.93
N ALA A 45 18.75 -5.29 -2.85
CA ALA A 45 19.95 -4.60 -3.32
C ALA A 45 20.34 -3.33 -2.51
N GLY A 46 19.65 -3.05 -1.40
CA GLY A 46 19.92 -1.89 -0.53
C GLY A 46 19.53 -0.53 -1.13
N GLN A 47 18.74 -0.52 -2.20
CA GLN A 47 18.26 0.71 -2.82
C GLN A 47 16.91 1.13 -2.23
N THR A 48 16.78 2.42 -1.93
CA THR A 48 15.50 3.00 -1.51
C THR A 48 14.56 3.14 -2.71
N VAL A 49 13.52 2.32 -2.72
CA VAL A 49 12.48 2.35 -3.76
C VAL A 49 11.40 3.35 -3.36
N ASN A 50 11.15 4.34 -4.22
CA ASN A 50 10.12 5.37 -4.03
C ASN A 50 9.34 5.57 -5.33
N GLN A 51 8.24 6.33 -5.31
CA GLN A 51 7.40 6.47 -6.52
C GLN A 51 8.18 7.05 -7.71
N ARG A 52 9.16 7.92 -7.44
CA ARG A 52 9.97 8.56 -8.48
C ARG A 52 11.00 7.58 -9.07
N SER A 53 11.64 6.75 -8.26
CA SER A 53 12.59 5.75 -8.74
C SER A 53 11.91 4.57 -9.43
N SER A 54 10.71 4.17 -9.01
CA SER A 54 9.94 3.10 -9.67
C SER A 54 9.35 3.55 -11.01
N LEU A 55 8.78 4.76 -11.10
CA LEU A 55 8.23 5.29 -12.36
C LEU A 55 9.32 5.65 -13.39
N GLY A 56 10.59 5.75 -12.97
CA GLY A 56 11.72 5.89 -13.89
C GLY A 56 12.01 4.63 -14.71
N LEU A 57 11.52 3.46 -14.28
CA LEU A 57 11.69 2.20 -15.01
C LEU A 57 10.61 2.06 -16.09
N PRO A 58 10.99 1.81 -17.37
CA PRO A 58 10.03 1.77 -18.47
C PRO A 58 9.00 0.65 -18.33
N THR A 59 9.40 -0.49 -17.76
CA THR A 59 8.52 -1.64 -17.52
C THR A 59 7.49 -1.36 -16.43
N ALA A 60 7.90 -0.73 -15.32
CA ALA A 60 7.00 -0.36 -14.25
C ALA A 60 5.99 0.71 -14.72
N TRP A 61 6.46 1.72 -15.46
CA TRP A 61 5.60 2.74 -16.05
C TRP A 61 4.56 2.14 -17.01
N ALA A 62 4.96 1.20 -17.87
CA ALA A 62 4.04 0.51 -18.78
C ALA A 62 2.96 -0.28 -18.01
N CYS A 63 3.34 -1.05 -16.99
CA CYS A 63 2.39 -1.81 -16.17
C CYS A 63 1.41 -0.91 -15.41
N VAL A 64 1.88 0.21 -14.86
CA VAL A 64 1.02 1.18 -14.18
C VAL A 64 0.04 1.80 -15.17
N THR A 65 0.52 2.22 -16.34
CA THR A 65 -0.32 2.81 -17.39
C THR A 65 -1.40 1.84 -17.85
N LEU A 66 -1.04 0.60 -18.16
CA LEU A 66 -2.01 -0.44 -18.55
C LEU A 66 -3.10 -0.65 -17.49
N LYS A 67 -2.74 -0.69 -16.22
CA LYS A 67 -3.73 -0.83 -15.14
C LYS A 67 -4.60 0.41 -14.98
N SER A 68 -4.00 1.59 -15.07
CA SER A 68 -4.69 2.87 -14.94
C SER A 68 -5.68 3.10 -16.08
N GLU A 69 -5.35 2.71 -17.31
CA GLU A 69 -6.28 2.77 -18.44
C GLU A 69 -7.49 1.87 -18.22
N VAL A 70 -7.28 0.64 -17.75
CA VAL A 70 -8.39 -0.28 -17.43
C VAL A 70 -9.30 0.31 -16.36
N VAL A 71 -8.74 0.80 -15.25
CA VAL A 71 -9.53 1.42 -14.17
C VAL A 71 -10.24 2.68 -14.64
N GLY A 72 -9.59 3.52 -15.45
CA GLY A 72 -10.20 4.75 -15.99
C GLY A 72 -11.30 4.49 -17.02
N SER A 73 -11.26 3.35 -17.70
CA SER A 73 -12.31 2.96 -18.65
C SER A 73 -13.57 2.37 -17.99
N MET A 74 -13.50 2.06 -16.69
CA MET A 74 -14.67 1.56 -15.96
C MET A 74 -15.68 2.69 -15.74
N GLY A 75 -16.93 2.47 -16.16
CA GLY A 75 -18.00 3.41 -15.90
C GLY A 75 -18.25 3.58 -14.41
N MET A 76 -18.41 4.82 -13.97
CA MET A 76 -18.75 5.17 -12.59
C MET A 76 -20.14 5.82 -12.57
N GLY A 77 -20.99 5.39 -11.64
CA GLY A 77 -22.34 5.91 -11.45
C GLY A 77 -22.50 6.62 -10.11
N VAL A 78 -23.37 7.63 -10.06
CA VAL A 78 -23.73 8.34 -8.81
C VAL A 78 -25.02 7.75 -8.28
N HIS A 79 -24.96 7.27 -7.04
CA HIS A 79 -26.07 6.56 -6.40
C HIS A 79 -26.31 7.05 -4.98
N GLU A 80 -27.58 7.17 -4.61
CA GLU A 80 -28.03 7.46 -3.25
C GLU A 80 -28.55 6.19 -2.57
N LYS A 81 -28.31 6.08 -1.27
CA LYS A 81 -28.86 5.01 -0.46
C LYS A 81 -30.34 5.26 -0.20
N ALA A 82 -31.19 4.35 -0.65
CA ALA A 82 -32.61 4.40 -0.39
C ALA A 82 -32.92 4.09 1.07
N ASN A 83 -34.09 4.54 1.54
CA ASN A 83 -34.53 4.36 2.92
C ASN A 83 -34.80 2.89 3.28
N ASP A 84 -35.03 2.03 2.27
CA ASP A 84 -35.14 0.58 2.38
C ASP A 84 -33.78 -0.14 2.32
N GLY A 85 -32.67 0.60 2.22
CA GLY A 85 -31.31 0.08 2.07
C GLY A 85 -30.92 -0.23 0.63
N GLY A 86 -31.79 -0.03 -0.34
CA GLY A 86 -31.52 -0.14 -1.77
C GLY A 86 -30.62 0.97 -2.31
N ARG A 87 -30.33 0.92 -3.60
CA ARG A 87 -29.49 1.89 -4.32
C ARG A 87 -30.32 2.56 -5.42
N ILE A 88 -30.40 3.88 -5.41
CA ILE A 88 -31.14 4.69 -6.41
C ILE A 88 -30.14 5.51 -7.22
N ASP A 89 -30.24 5.44 -8.54
CA ASP A 89 -29.44 6.28 -9.44
C ASP A 89 -29.89 7.74 -9.31
N ARG A 90 -28.95 8.64 -9.01
CA ARG A 90 -29.22 10.08 -8.90
C ARG A 90 -28.48 10.83 -10.00
N THR A 91 -29.17 11.02 -11.11
CA THR A 91 -28.71 11.81 -12.26
C THR A 91 -28.89 13.32 -12.05
N ASP A 92 -29.64 13.71 -11.02
CA ASP A 92 -29.92 15.10 -10.62
C ASP A 92 -28.87 15.69 -9.67
N HIS A 93 -27.87 14.91 -9.25
CA HIS A 93 -26.86 15.35 -8.30
C HIS A 93 -25.69 16.01 -9.03
N TRP A 94 -25.13 17.10 -8.49
CA TRP A 94 -23.98 17.83 -9.09
C TRP A 94 -22.76 16.95 -9.37
N LEU A 95 -22.61 15.85 -8.63
CA LEU A 95 -21.53 14.87 -8.84
C LEU A 95 -21.72 14.08 -10.14
N TYR A 96 -22.96 13.91 -10.61
CA TYR A 96 -23.25 13.21 -11.86
C TYR A 96 -22.63 13.96 -13.04
N ASP A 97 -22.76 15.29 -13.07
CA ASP A 97 -22.17 16.19 -14.09
C ASP A 97 -20.64 16.20 -14.09
N LEU A 98 -19.98 15.77 -13.02
CA LEU A 98 -18.51 15.69 -12.95
C LEU A 98 -17.96 14.33 -13.37
N VAL A 99 -18.81 13.30 -13.32
CA VAL A 99 -18.42 11.90 -13.50
C VAL A 99 -18.81 11.38 -14.89
N HIS A 100 -19.89 11.91 -15.47
CA HIS A 100 -20.35 11.62 -16.83
C HIS A 100 -19.91 12.70 -17.81
#